data_AF-A0A6N8EJY7-F1
#
_entry.id   AF-A0A6N8EJY7-F1
#
_cell.length_a   1.000
_cell.length_b   1.000
_cell.length_c   1.000
_cell.angle_alpha   90.00
_cell.angle_beta   90.00
_cell.angle_gamma   90.00
#
_symmetry.space_group_name_H-M   'P 1'
#
loop_
_entity.id
_entity.type
_entity.pdbx_description
1 polymer ?
#
loop_
_entity_poly.entity_id
_entity_poly.type
_entity_poly.pdbx_seq_one_letter_code
_entity_poly.pdbx_strand_id
1 'polypeptide(L)'
;MKRLLLCATLLLPLSAPVAAHAADAQQVDIQHAETQHLVVGIGLKHCKFHLNSKDPMAKPLVYSWVQGAITGIDNAMAAATGKELLINKVTSSDVIISVFDSVCRSNPTMTIEAAANETYGKLLKR
;
A
#
# COMPACT_ATOMS: atom_id res chain seq x y z
N MET A 1 9.49 31.01 -57.25
CA MET A 1 10.19 32.32 -57.36
C MET A 1 10.62 32.74 -55.95
N LYS A 2 11.89 33.14 -55.80
CA LYS A 2 12.53 34.05 -54.80
C LYS A 2 11.67 34.42 -53.57
N ARG A 3 12.20 34.32 -52.34
CA ARG A 3 13.26 35.21 -51.80
C ARG A 3 14.08 34.56 -50.67
N LEU A 4 15.41 34.69 -50.81
CA LEU A 4 16.39 34.81 -49.72
C LEU A 4 16.20 36.14 -48.97
N LEU A 5 16.57 36.22 -47.69
CA LEU A 5 17.67 37.05 -47.11
C LEU A 5 17.67 36.90 -45.58
N LEU A 6 18.80 36.48 -44.97
CA LEU A 6 19.75 37.27 -44.13
C LEU A 6 19.15 37.88 -42.85
N CYS A 7 19.83 38.06 -41.71
CA CYS A 7 21.13 37.74 -41.13
C CYS A 7 21.12 38.51 -39.79
N ALA A 8 21.45 37.92 -38.64
CA ALA A 8 21.88 38.71 -37.48
C ALA A 8 22.68 37.86 -36.48
N THR A 9 23.98 38.02 -36.57
CA THR A 9 25.04 37.62 -35.65
C THR A 9 24.81 38.21 -34.25
N LEU A 10 25.07 37.43 -33.19
CA LEU A 10 25.62 37.98 -31.95
C LEU A 10 26.50 36.95 -31.26
N LEU A 11 27.76 37.34 -31.13
CA LEU A 11 28.90 36.65 -30.57
C LEU A 11 29.16 37.20 -29.15
N LEU A 12 29.54 36.29 -28.24
CA LEU A 12 30.36 36.46 -27.02
C LEU A 12 29.71 37.15 -25.79
N PRO A 13 30.14 36.88 -24.53
CA PRO A 13 31.49 36.42 -24.15
C PRO A 13 31.63 35.25 -23.17
N LEU A 14 32.85 34.72 -23.24
CA LEU A 14 33.63 33.94 -22.28
C LEU A 14 33.48 34.47 -20.83
N SER A 15 33.17 33.59 -19.88
CA SER A 15 33.35 33.85 -18.45
C SER A 15 33.98 32.65 -17.73
N ALA A 16 34.78 32.98 -16.73
CA ALA A 16 35.96 32.29 -16.19
C ALA A 16 35.69 30.99 -15.40
N PRO A 17 36.74 30.18 -15.12
CA PRO A 17 36.66 29.03 -14.24
C PRO A 17 36.42 29.45 -12.78
N VAL A 18 35.34 28.95 -12.17
CA VAL A 18 35.10 29.07 -10.73
C VAL A 18 36.02 28.09 -10.01
N ALA A 19 36.81 28.63 -9.08
CA ALA A 19 37.74 27.93 -8.23
C ALA A 19 37.06 26.79 -7.44
N ALA A 20 37.66 25.61 -7.50
CA ALA A 20 37.35 24.48 -6.64
C ALA A 20 37.58 24.87 -5.17
N HIS A 21 36.50 25.00 -4.41
CA HIS A 21 36.57 24.94 -2.95
C HIS A 21 36.58 23.48 -2.54
N ALA A 22 37.64 23.09 -1.85
CA ALA A 22 37.79 21.80 -1.22
C ALA A 22 36.57 21.49 -0.35
N ALA A 23 35.87 20.42 -0.68
CA ALA A 23 34.84 19.85 0.16
C ALA A 23 35.53 19.14 1.33
N ASP A 24 35.52 19.75 2.51
CA ASP A 24 35.64 19.00 3.76
C ASP A 24 34.36 18.16 3.88
N ALA A 25 34.49 16.89 3.51
CA ALA A 25 33.46 15.88 3.70
C ALA A 25 33.33 15.58 5.20
N GLN A 26 32.54 16.40 5.90
CA GLN A 26 32.09 16.08 7.24
C GLN A 26 31.08 14.93 7.11
N GLN A 27 31.57 13.71 7.32
CA GLN A 27 30.79 12.49 7.30
C GLN A 27 29.79 12.51 8.46
N VAL A 28 28.62 13.10 8.19
CA VAL A 28 27.45 12.95 9.03
C VAL A 28 26.99 11.51 8.85
N ASP A 29 27.09 10.74 9.93
CA ASP A 29 26.57 9.38 10.05
C ASP A 29 25.04 9.43 9.88
N ILE A 30 24.58 9.29 8.64
CA ILE A 30 23.17 9.06 8.33
C ILE A 30 22.91 7.61 8.72
N GLN A 31 22.57 7.40 9.99
CA GLN A 31 21.83 6.22 10.39
C GLN A 31 20.63 6.11 9.45
N HIS A 32 20.66 5.08 8.62
CA HIS A 32 19.60 4.70 7.69
C HIS A 32 18.31 4.43 8.47
N ALA A 33 17.56 5.49 8.79
CA ALA A 33 16.12 5.42 8.82
C ALA A 33 15.71 5.29 7.35
N GLU A 34 15.57 4.05 6.88
CA GLU A 34 14.98 3.75 5.58
C GLU A 34 13.57 4.34 5.57
N THR A 35 13.44 5.59 5.12
CA THR A 35 12.16 6.22 4.87
C THR A 35 11.58 5.55 3.64
N GLN A 36 10.99 4.38 3.83
CA GLN A 36 10.07 3.76 2.88
C GLN A 36 8.88 4.72 2.74
N HIS A 37 9.01 5.69 1.84
CA HIS A 37 7.96 6.64 1.48
C HIS A 37 6.77 5.95 0.79
N LEU A 38 6.89 4.66 0.48
CA LEU A 38 5.79 3.77 0.21
C LEU A 38 5.44 3.05 1.52
N VAL A 39 4.54 3.65 2.30
CA VAL A 39 3.87 2.93 3.38
C VAL A 39 3.15 1.76 2.74
N VAL A 40 3.74 0.57 2.85
CA VAL A 40 3.14 -0.69 2.44
C VAL A 40 1.73 -0.74 3.05
N GLY A 41 0.71 -0.74 2.18
CA GLY A 41 -0.69 -0.66 2.60
C GLY A 41 -1.05 -1.79 3.58
N ILE A 42 -2.07 -1.58 4.40
CA ILE A 42 -2.47 -2.53 5.46
C ILE A 42 -2.63 -3.96 4.93
N GLY A 43 -3.19 -4.15 3.73
CA GLY A 43 -3.35 -5.47 3.10
C GLY A 43 -2.05 -6.26 2.93
N LEU A 44 -0.93 -5.57 2.73
CA LEU A 44 0.39 -6.17 2.54
C LEU A 44 1.16 -6.36 3.86
N LYS A 45 0.63 -5.89 5.00
CA LYS A 45 1.18 -6.25 6.31
C LYS A 45 0.82 -7.69 6.64
N HIS A 46 1.63 -8.33 7.47
CA HIS A 46 1.38 -9.70 7.94
C HIS A 46 0.41 -9.73 9.12
N CYS A 47 -0.30 -10.84 9.34
CA CYS A 47 -1.16 -11.07 10.50
C CYS A 47 -0.42 -10.83 11.84
N LYS A 48 0.90 -11.03 11.90
CA LYS A 48 1.71 -10.67 13.08
C LYS A 48 1.60 -9.18 13.45
N PHE A 49 1.47 -8.28 12.47
CA PHE A 49 1.22 -6.86 12.71
C PHE A 49 -0.14 -6.67 13.41
N HIS A 50 -1.21 -7.29 12.90
CA HIS A 50 -2.54 -7.25 13.51
C HIS A 50 -2.56 -7.81 14.95
N LEU A 51 -1.87 -8.94 15.17
CA LEU A 51 -1.88 -9.64 16.44
C LEU A 51 -1.03 -8.96 17.52
N ASN A 52 0.09 -8.34 17.14
CA ASN A 52 1.12 -7.90 18.09
C ASN A 52 1.37 -6.38 18.10
N SER A 53 0.67 -5.59 17.29
CA SER A 53 0.86 -4.15 17.28
C SER A 53 0.49 -3.54 18.63
N LYS A 54 1.35 -2.64 19.11
CA LYS A 54 1.09 -1.80 20.30
C LYS A 54 0.40 -0.48 19.93
N ASP A 55 0.28 -0.18 18.64
CA ASP A 55 -0.42 1.01 18.17
C ASP A 55 -1.94 0.81 18.38
N PRO A 56 -2.61 1.66 19.17
CA PRO A 56 -4.05 1.55 19.40
C PRO A 56 -4.88 1.67 18.11
N MET A 57 -4.34 2.27 17.06
CA MET A 57 -5.01 2.42 15.76
C MET A 57 -4.83 1.23 14.84
N ALA A 58 -3.86 0.34 15.09
CA ALA A 58 -3.59 -0.77 14.18
C ALA A 58 -4.79 -1.72 14.03
N LYS A 59 -5.37 -2.16 15.14
CA LYS A 59 -6.54 -3.07 15.11
C LYS A 59 -7.76 -2.46 14.40
N PRO A 60 -8.23 -1.25 14.76
CA PRO A 60 -9.33 -0.61 14.05
C PRO A 60 -9.07 -0.43 12.54
N LEU A 61 -7.85 -0.05 12.16
CA LEU A 61 -7.47 0.11 10.75
C LEU A 61 -7.50 -1.22 9.99
N VAL A 62 -6.97 -2.29 10.59
CA VAL A 62 -7.02 -3.63 10.00
C VAL A 62 -8.46 -4.11 9.85
N TYR A 63 -9.29 -3.98 10.88
CA TYR A 63 -10.69 -4.42 10.81
C TYR A 63 -11.50 -3.67 9.74
N SER A 64 -11.36 -2.35 9.66
CA SER A 64 -12.00 -1.55 8.61
C SER A 64 -11.55 -1.99 7.20
N TRP A 65 -10.23 -2.21 7.03
CA TRP A 65 -9.68 -2.66 5.76
C TRP A 65 -10.21 -4.06 5.37
N VAL A 66 -10.23 -5.00 6.30
CA VAL A 66 -10.73 -6.38 6.07
C VAL A 66 -12.20 -6.39 5.67
N GLN A 67 -13.03 -5.58 6.33
CA GLN A 67 -14.46 -5.47 6.00
C GLN A 67 -14.66 -4.95 4.57
N GLY A 68 -13.90 -3.91 4.19
CA GLY A 68 -13.92 -3.37 2.83
C GLY A 68 -13.46 -4.40 1.80
N ALA A 69 -12.37 -5.13 2.08
CA ALA A 69 -11.86 -6.18 1.21
C ALA A 69 -12.89 -7.31 1.00
N ILE A 70 -13.49 -7.81 2.08
CA ILE A 70 -14.53 -8.85 2.02
C ILE A 70 -15.74 -8.39 1.22
N THR A 71 -16.20 -7.16 1.43
CA THR A 71 -17.31 -6.58 0.66
C THR A 71 -16.98 -6.51 -0.82
N GLY A 72 -15.75 -6.09 -1.16
CA GLY A 72 -15.27 -6.04 -2.54
C GLY A 72 -15.24 -7.42 -3.20
N ILE A 73 -14.73 -8.44 -2.50
CA ILE A 73 -14.70 -9.82 -2.97
C ILE A 73 -16.12 -10.34 -3.21
N ASP A 74 -17.04 -10.11 -2.26
CA ASP A 74 -18.42 -10.58 -2.37
C ASP A 74 -19.15 -9.96 -3.58
N ASN A 75 -19.02 -8.64 -3.77
CA ASN A 75 -19.56 -7.96 -4.93
C ASN A 75 -19.01 -8.49 -6.25
N ALA A 76 -17.69 -8.72 -6.32
CA ALA A 76 -17.07 -9.28 -7.51
C ALA A 76 -17.57 -10.69 -7.81
N MET A 77 -17.76 -11.52 -6.78
CA MET A 77 -18.28 -12.88 -6.93
C MET A 77 -19.75 -12.91 -7.35
N ALA A 78 -20.58 -12.03 -6.78
CA ALA A 78 -21.98 -11.89 -7.20
C ALA A 78 -22.08 -11.44 -8.66
N ALA A 79 -21.30 -10.44 -9.06
CA ALA A 79 -21.24 -9.98 -10.43
C ALA A 79 -20.77 -11.07 -11.41
N ALA A 80 -19.78 -11.89 -11.02
CA ALA A 80 -19.23 -12.95 -11.86
C ALA A 80 -20.14 -14.17 -11.99
N THR A 81 -20.96 -14.47 -10.98
CA THR A 81 -21.73 -15.73 -10.91
C THR A 81 -23.24 -15.54 -11.01
N GLY A 82 -23.75 -14.31 -10.92
CA GLY A 82 -25.19 -14.02 -10.86
C GLY A 82 -25.87 -14.54 -9.58
N LYS A 83 -25.08 -14.95 -8.58
CA LYS A 83 -25.60 -15.40 -7.28
C LYS A 83 -25.81 -14.22 -6.34
N GLU A 84 -26.70 -14.42 -5.37
CA GLU A 84 -26.89 -13.46 -4.27
C GLU A 84 -25.59 -13.26 -3.48
N LEU A 85 -25.38 -12.02 -3.01
CA LEU A 85 -24.28 -11.63 -2.13
C LEU A 85 -24.26 -12.51 -0.88
N LEU A 86 -23.08 -13.03 -0.54
CA LEU A 86 -22.89 -13.82 0.67
C LEU A 86 -23.05 -12.95 1.92
N ILE A 87 -22.61 -11.70 1.87
CA ILE A 87 -22.66 -10.76 3.00
C ILE A 87 -24.10 -10.45 3.42
N ASN A 88 -25.08 -10.67 2.52
CA ASN A 88 -26.51 -10.56 2.85
C ASN A 88 -27.02 -11.73 3.70
N LYS A 89 -26.28 -12.85 3.79
CA LYS A 89 -26.64 -14.06 4.56
C LYS A 89 -25.81 -14.25 5.84
N VAL A 90 -24.59 -13.71 5.88
CA VAL A 90 -23.63 -13.82 6.99
C VAL A 90 -23.06 -12.41 7.24
N THR A 91 -23.73 -11.57 8.04
CA THR A 91 -23.77 -11.42 9.52
C THR A 91 -22.71 -10.47 10.06
N SER A 92 -23.16 -9.54 10.91
CA SER A 92 -22.42 -8.76 11.92
C SER A 92 -20.90 -8.65 11.74
N SER A 93 -20.40 -7.41 11.76
CA SER A 93 -18.98 -7.09 11.86
C SER A 93 -18.21 -7.98 12.85
N ASP A 94 -18.82 -8.42 13.95
CA ASP A 94 -18.21 -9.30 14.95
C ASP A 94 -17.90 -10.71 14.42
N VAL A 95 -18.79 -11.28 13.58
CA VAL A 95 -18.57 -12.61 13.00
C VAL A 95 -17.40 -12.57 12.02
N ILE A 96 -17.36 -11.55 11.16
CA ILE A 96 -16.24 -11.34 10.21
C ILE A 96 -14.93 -11.21 10.98
N ILE A 97 -14.90 -10.34 12.00
CA ILE A 97 -13.71 -10.09 12.81
C ILE A 97 -13.28 -11.37 13.54
N SER A 98 -14.21 -12.13 14.12
CA SER A 98 -13.91 -13.37 14.84
C SER A 98 -13.28 -14.43 13.93
N VAL A 99 -13.81 -14.61 12.72
CA VAL A 99 -13.24 -15.55 11.74
C VAL A 99 -11.88 -15.06 11.26
N PHE A 100 -11.74 -13.78 10.94
CA PHE A 100 -10.46 -13.18 10.53
C PHE A 100 -9.37 -13.33 11.60
N ASP A 101 -9.70 -13.05 12.85
CA ASP A 101 -8.81 -13.23 13.99
C ASP A 101 -8.37 -14.71 14.12
N SER A 102 -9.28 -15.65 13.87
CA SER A 102 -8.95 -17.09 13.86
C SER A 102 -8.01 -17.46 12.72
N VAL A 103 -8.20 -16.91 11.52
CA VAL A 103 -7.28 -17.10 10.37
C VAL A 103 -5.90 -16.57 10.73
N CYS A 104 -5.81 -15.33 11.20
CA CYS A 104 -4.54 -14.73 11.55
C CYS A 104 -3.79 -15.46 12.66
N ARG A 105 -4.48 -15.95 13.70
CA ARG A 105 -3.86 -16.78 14.74
C ARG A 105 -3.32 -18.10 14.20
N SER A 106 -3.99 -18.69 13.21
CA SER A 106 -3.59 -19.97 12.61
C SER A 106 -2.38 -19.81 11.68
N ASN A 107 -2.21 -18.65 11.04
CA ASN A 107 -1.08 -18.35 10.16
C ASN A 107 -0.61 -16.89 10.32
N PRO A 108 0.25 -16.60 11.31
CA PRO A 108 0.69 -15.23 11.61
C PRO A 108 1.59 -14.61 10.54
N THR A 109 2.14 -15.43 9.63
CA THR A 109 2.96 -15.00 8.49
C THR A 109 2.13 -14.74 7.23
N MET A 110 0.82 -14.94 7.25
CA MET A 110 -0.06 -14.60 6.14
C MET A 110 -0.19 -13.07 6.03
N THR A 111 -0.28 -12.53 4.81
CA THR A 111 -0.65 -11.11 4.62
C THR A 111 -2.11 -10.89 5.01
N ILE A 112 -2.46 -9.67 5.43
CA ILE A 112 -3.83 -9.33 5.83
C ILE A 112 -4.80 -9.52 4.66
N GLU A 113 -4.37 -9.22 3.43
CA GLU A 113 -5.14 -9.49 2.21
C GLU A 113 -5.44 -10.97 2.01
N ALA A 114 -4.42 -11.83 2.09
CA ALA A 114 -4.61 -13.27 1.96
C ALA A 114 -5.50 -13.82 3.08
N ALA A 115 -5.36 -13.30 4.30
CA ALA A 115 -6.20 -13.68 5.42
C ALA A 115 -7.66 -13.22 5.24
N ALA A 116 -7.91 -12.05 4.64
CA ALA A 116 -9.25 -11.61 4.29
C ALA A 116 -9.91 -12.52 3.24
N ASN A 117 -9.14 -12.95 2.23
CA ASN A 117 -9.63 -13.90 1.22
C ASN A 117 -9.95 -15.28 1.83
N GLU A 118 -9.06 -15.80 2.69
CA GLU A 118 -9.35 -17.06 3.41
C GLU A 118 -10.56 -16.93 4.34
N THR A 119 -10.71 -15.77 5.00
CA THR A 119 -11.87 -15.44 5.84
C THR A 119 -13.15 -15.52 5.02
N TYR A 120 -13.20 -14.86 3.87
CA TYR A 120 -14.34 -14.94 2.95
C TYR A 120 -14.64 -16.40 2.57
N GLY A 121 -13.63 -17.17 2.19
CA GLY A 121 -13.79 -18.59 1.86
C GLY A 121 -14.33 -19.46 3.01
N LYS A 122 -14.04 -19.12 4.27
CA LYS A 122 -14.62 -19.79 5.44
C LYS A 122 -16.05 -19.35 5.72
N LEU A 123 -16.38 -18.07 5.51
CA LEU A 123 -17.73 -17.55 5.66
C LEU A 123 -18.68 -18.17 4.62
N LEU A 124 -18.21 -18.46 3.40
CA LEU A 124 -18.99 -19.16 2.35
C LEU A 124 -19.51 -20.54 2.77
N LYS A 125 -18.87 -21.19 3.75
CA LYS A 125 -19.14 -22.58 4.14
C LYS A 125 -19.97 -22.71 5.42
N ARG A 126 -20.33 -21.58 6.04
CA ARG A 126 -21.18 -21.55 7.24
C ARG A 126 -22.65 -21.55 6.85
#